data_AF-A0A645IEI6-F1
#
_entry.id   AF-A0A645IEI6-F1
#
_cell.length_a   1.000
_cell.length_b   1.000
_cell.length_c   1.000
_cell.angle_alpha   90.00
_cell.angle_beta   90.00
_cell.angle_gamma   90.00
#
_symmetry.space_group_name_H-M   'P 1'
#
loop_
_entity.id
_entity.type
_entity.pdbx_description
1 polymer ?
#
loop_
_entity_poly.entity_id
_entity_poly.type
_entity_poly.pdbx_seq_one_letter_code
_entity_poly.pdbx_strand_id
1 'polypeptide(L)'
;MIIETGLPGFQVEPSQGTHFFQNITSLGTIYLTVNPIHRDGMCEFTKFDTLPLVRETTHFRHACSHKPFTVKADGRNRIGVVVPYAEPLPEPEEFIKEA
;
A
#
# COMPACT_ATOMS: atom_id res chain seq x y z
N MET A 1 -1.71 6.50 -2.02
CA MET A 1 -2.25 5.14 -2.30
C MET A 1 -3.24 4.79 -1.21
N ILE A 2 -4.30 4.07 -1.55
CA ILE A 2 -5.30 3.55 -0.62
C ILE A 2 -5.37 2.03 -0.81
N ILE A 3 -5.48 1.30 0.31
CA ILE A 3 -5.72 -0.14 0.33
C ILE A 3 -7.01 -0.37 1.10
N GLU A 4 -8.03 -0.90 0.43
CA GLU A 4 -9.27 -1.34 1.05
C GLU A 4 -9.17 -2.83 1.35
N THR A 5 -9.59 -3.25 2.54
CA THR A 5 -9.58 -4.66 2.96
C THR A 5 -10.91 -5.08 3.55
N GLY A 6 -11.25 -6.36 3.37
CA GLY A 6 -12.40 -6.98 4.02
C GLY A 6 -12.19 -7.14 5.53
N LEU A 7 -13.29 -7.17 6.27
CA LEU A 7 -13.33 -7.51 7.70
C LEU A 7 -13.74 -8.98 7.87
N PRO A 8 -13.14 -9.71 8.84
CA PRO A 8 -13.57 -11.08 9.15
C PRO A 8 -15.06 -11.16 9.48
N GLY A 9 -15.81 -11.98 8.72
CA GLY A 9 -17.23 -12.19 8.94
C GLY A 9 -18.15 -11.06 8.45
N PHE A 10 -17.60 -10.04 7.77
CA PHE A 10 -18.40 -8.93 7.23
C PHE A 10 -18.06 -8.69 5.76
N GLN A 11 -18.94 -9.16 4.87
CA GLN A 11 -18.80 -8.99 3.43
C GLN A 11 -19.39 -7.62 3.04
N VAL A 12 -18.51 -6.65 2.86
CA VAL A 12 -18.85 -5.37 2.23
C VAL A 12 -18.40 -5.46 0.78
N GLU A 13 -19.31 -5.24 -0.15
CA GLU A 13 -18.91 -5.01 -1.54
C GLU A 13 -18.00 -3.77 -1.56
N PRO A 14 -16.78 -3.87 -2.13
CA PRO A 14 -15.83 -2.76 -2.20
C PRO A 14 -16.53 -1.50 -2.66
N SER A 15 -16.16 -0.35 -2.09
CA SER A 15 -16.73 0.98 -2.31
C SER A 15 -17.37 1.17 -3.71
N GLN A 16 -18.63 0.74 -3.91
CA GLN A 16 -19.39 0.81 -5.18
C GLN A 16 -19.89 2.25 -5.48
N GLY A 17 -19.18 3.27 -4.98
CA GLY A 17 -19.53 4.67 -5.19
C GLY A 17 -18.84 5.22 -6.43
N THR A 18 -19.57 5.34 -7.55
CA THR A 18 -19.05 5.93 -8.81
C THR A 18 -18.40 7.30 -8.59
N HIS A 19 -18.94 8.10 -7.67
CA HIS A 19 -18.39 9.42 -7.32
C HIS A 19 -17.07 9.36 -6.55
N PHE A 20 -16.91 8.38 -5.66
CA PHE A 20 -15.67 8.19 -4.90
C PHE A 20 -14.55 7.72 -5.83
N PHE A 21 -14.84 6.77 -6.72
CA PHE A 21 -13.85 6.23 -7.65
C PHE A 21 -13.39 7.27 -8.70
N GLN A 22 -14.30 8.13 -9.16
CA GLN A 22 -13.97 9.26 -10.05
C GLN A 22 -12.96 10.23 -9.42
N ASN A 23 -13.09 10.52 -8.13
CA ASN A 23 -12.15 11.40 -7.41
C ASN A 23 -10.77 10.75 -7.24
N ILE A 24 -10.73 9.46 -6.93
CA ILE A 24 -9.47 8.72 -6.77
C ILE A 24 -8.71 8.62 -8.10
N THR A 25 -9.43 8.27 -9.18
CA THR A 25 -8.85 8.14 -10.52
C THR A 25 -8.41 9.48 -11.10
N SER A 26 -9.18 10.56 -10.91
CA SER A 26 -8.79 11.90 -11.39
C SER A 26 -7.54 12.47 -10.69
N LEU A 27 -7.30 12.10 -9.43
CA LEU A 27 -6.10 12.50 -8.68
C LEU A 27 -4.88 11.59 -8.93
N GLY A 28 -4.97 10.60 -9.83
CA GLY A 28 -3.89 9.64 -10.08
C GLY A 28 -3.53 8.79 -8.84
N THR A 29 -4.46 8.65 -7.89
CA THR A 29 -4.21 7.90 -6.66
C THR A 29 -4.35 6.41 -6.91
N ILE A 30 -3.29 5.64 -6.62
CA ILE A 30 -3.35 4.17 -6.65
C ILE A 30 -4.35 3.68 -5.60
N TYR A 31 -5.28 2.83 -6.02
CA TYR A 31 -6.30 2.21 -5.18
C TYR A 31 -6.27 0.70 -5.38
N LEU A 32 -6.08 -0.05 -4.30
CA LEU A 32 -6.11 -1.51 -4.31
C LEU A 32 -7.18 -2.01 -3.36
N THR A 33 -7.87 -3.06 -3.77
CA THR A 33 -8.71 -3.87 -2.88
C THR A 33 -7.95 -5.17 -2.63
N VAL A 34 -7.71 -5.52 -1.37
CA VAL A 34 -7.08 -6.78 -0.96
C VAL A 34 -8.02 -7.51 -0.01
N ASN A 35 -8.23 -8.79 -0.22
CA ASN A 35 -9.04 -9.61 0.67
C ASN A 35 -8.30 -10.91 1.03
N PRO A 36 -7.45 -10.87 2.08
CA PRO A 36 -6.68 -12.03 2.52
C PRO A 36 -7.55 -13.25 2.88
N ILE A 37 -8.79 -13.03 3.34
CA ILE A 37 -9.73 -14.10 3.71
C ILE A 37 -10.12 -14.93 2.47
N HIS A 38 -10.28 -14.27 1.33
CA HIS A 38 -10.63 -14.91 0.06
C HIS A 38 -9.42 -15.26 -0.80
N ARG A 39 -8.20 -15.20 -0.23
CA ARG A 39 -6.92 -15.38 -0.93
C ARG A 39 -6.71 -14.40 -2.10
N ASP A 40 -7.33 -13.22 -2.01
CA ASP A 40 -7.16 -12.15 -2.98
C ASP A 40 -6.15 -11.12 -2.45
N GLY A 41 -4.87 -11.33 -2.77
CA GLY A 41 -3.78 -10.54 -2.23
C GLY A 41 -3.43 -10.85 -0.77
N MET A 42 -2.39 -10.18 -0.27
CA MET A 42 -1.85 -10.37 1.08
C MET A 42 -1.53 -9.01 1.70
N CYS A 43 -1.82 -8.86 2.98
CA CYS A 43 -1.45 -7.69 3.77
C CYS A 43 -0.96 -8.14 5.15
N GLU A 44 0.29 -7.82 5.48
CA GLU A 44 0.90 -8.17 6.76
C GLU A 44 0.58 -7.10 7.82
N PHE A 45 -0.65 -7.07 8.32
CA PHE A 45 -1.14 -6.07 9.28
C PHE A 45 -0.23 -5.93 10.52
N THR A 46 0.31 -7.04 11.02
CA THR A 46 1.22 -7.07 12.17
C THR A 46 2.50 -6.26 11.94
N LYS A 47 2.98 -6.13 10.70
CA LYS A 47 4.14 -5.28 10.39
C LYS A 47 3.82 -3.80 10.56
N PHE A 48 2.59 -3.38 10.27
CA PHE A 48 2.18 -1.98 10.47
C PHE A 48 2.12 -1.61 11.96
N ASP A 49 1.82 -2.57 12.83
CA ASP A 49 1.82 -2.36 14.28
C ASP A 49 3.22 -2.10 14.86
N THR A 50 4.27 -2.45 14.11
CA THR A 50 5.67 -2.17 14.50
C THR A 50 6.15 -0.77 14.10
N LEU A 51 5.37 -0.04 13.29
CA LEU A 51 5.73 1.30 12.87
C LEU A 51 5.61 2.30 14.03
N PRO A 52 6.46 3.35 14.08
CA PRO A 52 6.33 4.43 15.04
C PRO A 52 4.92 5.03 15.04
N LEU A 53 4.24 4.94 16.18
CA LEU A 53 2.89 5.48 16.36
C LEU A 53 2.96 7.00 16.53
N VAL A 54 2.26 7.73 15.66
CA VAL A 54 2.11 9.19 15.77
C VAL A 54 0.88 9.54 16.61
N ARG A 55 -0.25 8.87 16.35
CA ARG A 55 -1.50 9.09 17.08
C ARG A 55 -2.43 7.89 16.93
N GLU A 56 -3.14 7.56 18.00
CA GLU A 56 -4.21 6.55 17.99
C GLU A 56 -5.50 7.14 18.56
N THR A 57 -6.62 6.75 17.96
CA THR A 57 -7.99 7.09 18.41
C THR A 57 -8.82 5.81 18.37
N THR A 58 -10.08 5.88 18.80
CA THR A 58 -11.00 4.73 18.79
C THR A 58 -11.11 4.03 17.43
N HIS A 59 -11.01 4.77 16.32
CA HIS A 59 -11.24 4.21 14.97
C HIS A 59 -10.05 4.36 14.02
N PHE A 60 -9.01 5.11 14.41
CA PHE A 60 -7.90 5.42 13.52
C PHE A 60 -6.56 5.25 14.21
N ARG A 61 -5.64 4.61 13.50
CA ARG A 61 -4.22 4.53 13.82
C ARG A 61 -3.43 5.30 12.78
N HIS A 62 -2.63 6.27 13.23
CA HIS A 62 -1.69 7.01 12.41
C HIS A 62 -0.27 6.64 12.82
N ALA A 63 0.44 5.94 11.93
CA ALA A 63 1.83 5.56 12.11
C ALA A 63 2.69 6.16 10.99
N CYS A 64 3.97 6.43 11.29
CA CYS A 64 4.90 7.03 10.35
C CYS A 64 6.18 6.19 10.28
N SER A 65 6.59 5.83 9.06
CA SER A 65 7.87 5.16 8.82
C SER A 65 8.99 6.20 8.65
N HIS A 66 10.20 5.86 9.09
CA HIS A 66 11.36 6.75 8.94
C HIS A 66 11.81 6.90 7.47
N LYS A 67 11.67 5.83 6.68
CA LYS A 67 11.96 5.81 5.24
C LYS A 67 10.67 5.56 4.45
N PRO A 68 10.46 6.18 3.28
CA PRO A 68 9.24 6.02 2.50
C PRO A 68 9.07 4.59 1.98
N PHE A 69 7.84 4.09 1.89
CA PHE A 69 7.58 2.80 1.25
C PHE A 69 7.80 2.87 -0.26
N THR A 70 8.32 1.79 -0.85
CA THR A 70 8.32 1.61 -2.30
C THR A 70 6.96 1.05 -2.72
N VAL A 71 6.29 1.77 -3.61
CA VAL A 71 4.99 1.40 -4.17
C VAL A 71 5.13 1.19 -5.67
N LYS A 72 4.68 0.03 -6.17
CA LYS A 72 4.58 -0.27 -7.60
C LYS A 72 3.17 -0.78 -7.91
N ALA A 73 2.59 -0.31 -9.01
CA ALA A 73 1.28 -0.76 -9.45
C ALA A 73 1.27 -0.95 -10.98
N ASP A 74 0.65 -2.04 -11.41
CA ASP A 74 0.32 -2.35 -12.79
C ASP A 74 -1.21 -2.48 -12.88
N GLY A 75 -1.86 -1.40 -13.29
CA GLY A 75 -3.32 -1.35 -13.45
C GLY A 75 -3.84 -2.26 -14.57
N ARG A 76 -3.00 -2.63 -15.55
CA ARG A 76 -3.40 -3.52 -16.64
C ARG A 76 -3.52 -4.96 -16.16
N ASN A 77 -2.55 -5.42 -15.37
CA ASN A 77 -2.55 -6.76 -14.79
C ASN A 77 -3.25 -6.83 -13.43
N ARG A 78 -3.70 -5.68 -12.89
CA ARG A 78 -4.32 -5.54 -11.55
C ARG A 78 -3.39 -6.02 -10.43
N ILE A 79 -2.11 -5.71 -10.54
CA ILE A 79 -1.10 -6.08 -9.56
C ILE A 79 -0.60 -4.82 -8.87
N GLY A 80 -0.43 -4.88 -7.55
CA GLY A 80 0.20 -3.82 -6.78
C GLY A 80 1.06 -4.40 -5.67
N VAL A 81 2.18 -3.75 -5.39
CA VAL A 81 3.16 -4.17 -4.38
C VAL A 81 3.57 -2.95 -3.56
N VAL A 82 3.55 -3.12 -2.24
CA VAL A 82 4.06 -2.16 -1.27
C VAL A 82 5.10 -2.87 -0.42
N VAL A 83 6.32 -2.35 -0.42
CA VAL A 83 7.42 -2.92 0.37
C VAL A 83 8.14 -1.81 1.15
N PRO A 84 8.76 -2.12 2.30
CA PRO A 84 9.68 -1.19 2.95
C PRO A 84 10.70 -0.66 1.95
N TYR A 85 11.21 0.54 2.21
CA TYR A 85 12.28 1.10 1.40
C TYR A 85 13.44 0.10 1.28
N ALA A 86 13.69 -0.36 0.07
CA ALA A 86 14.98 -0.94 -0.29
C ALA A 86 15.83 0.20 -0.83
N GLU A 87 17.06 0.35 -0.31
CA GLU A 87 18.03 1.26 -0.94
C GLU A 87 18.14 0.89 -2.43
N PRO A 88 18.09 1.87 -3.35
CA PRO A 88 18.42 1.59 -4.73
C PRO A 88 19.85 1.04 -4.77
N LEU A 89 20.07 0.03 -5.61
CA LEU A 89 21.42 -0.34 -6.01
C LEU A 89 22.12 0.93 -6.52
N PRO A 90 23.39 1.16 -6.18
CA PRO A 90 24.12 2.33 -6.64
C PRO A 90 24.02 2.44 -8.16
N GLU A 91 23.94 3.68 -8.65
CA GLU A 91 23.92 3.97 -10.09
C GLU A 91 25.08 3.24 -10.77
N PRO A 92 24.90 2.67 -11.98
CA PRO A 92 25.93 1.87 -12.66
C PRO A 92 27.30 2.57 -12.79
N GLU A 93 27.33 3.90 -12.73
CA GLU A 93 28.54 4.72 -12.83
C GLU A 93 29.48 4.61 -11.61
N GLU A 94 28.98 4.21 -10.42
CA GLU A 94 29.83 4.01 -9.24
C GLU A 94 30.67 2.73 -9.29
N PHE A 95 30.26 1.72 -10.08
CA PHE A 95 31.05 0.50 -10.28
C PHE A 95 32.31 0.70 -11.14
N ILE A 96 32.35 1.75 -11.97
CA ILE A 96 33.45 1.97 -12.94
C ILE A 96 34.61 2.76 -12.33
N LYS A 97 34.44 3.36 -11.14
CA LYS A 97 35.53 4.10 -10.47
C LYS A 97 36.45 3.24 -9.62
N GLU A 98 36.10 1.98 -9.38
CA GLU A 98 36.89 1.04 -8.56
C GLU A 98 37.36 -0.20 -9.33
N ALA A 99 37.19 -0.24 -10.66
CA ALA A 99 37.73 -1.28 -11.55
C ALA A 99 38.86 -0.73 -12.43
#